data_AF-A0A8E0SG96-F1
#
_entry.id   AF-A0A8E0SG96-F1
#
_cell.length_a   1.000
_cell.length_b   1.000
_cell.length_c   1.000
_cell.angle_alpha   90.00
_cell.angle_beta   90.00
_cell.angle_gamma   90.00
#
_symmetry.space_group_name_H-M   'P 1'
#
loop_
_entity.id
_entity.type
_entity.pdbx_description
1 polymer ?
#
loop_
_entity_poly.entity_id
_entity_poly.type
_entity_poly.pdbx_seq_one_letter_code
_entity_poly.pdbx_strand_id
1 'polypeptide(L)'
;MKNAVERFDWWGVTLTGKYKTVKTLYQLMDINKTLFENLYKVQADSIEELVNKLYEQFPEYEKKFLKFVSEQLPNLKRCLQFELPYNSQLISSIEYEIFISGAETDCEYPYDARDCIITFFQRIPEIIGSYKEGFSAE
;
A
#
# COMPACT_ATOMS: atom_id res chain seq x y z
N MET A 1 0.79 -4.35 -24.93
CA MET A 1 1.44 -3.59 -23.83
C MET A 1 2.52 -4.44 -23.18
N LYS A 2 3.65 -3.83 -22.78
CA LYS A 2 4.79 -4.53 -22.19
C LYS A 2 4.45 -5.05 -20.77
N ASN A 3 4.97 -6.22 -20.41
CA ASN A 3 4.94 -6.69 -19.03
C ASN A 3 6.09 -6.06 -18.22
N ALA A 4 5.93 -6.01 -16.90
CA ALA A 4 6.90 -5.49 -15.95
C ALA A 4 6.98 -6.40 -14.72
N VAL A 5 8.15 -6.38 -14.10
CA VAL A 5 8.44 -7.01 -12.82
C VAL A 5 9.19 -5.96 -12.00
N GLU A 6 8.58 -5.48 -10.94
CA GLU A 6 9.15 -4.45 -10.06
C GLU A 6 9.25 -5.01 -8.64
N ARG A 7 10.46 -4.99 -8.09
CA ARG A 7 10.70 -5.44 -6.72
C ARG A 7 10.60 -4.26 -5.77
N PHE A 8 9.77 -4.40 -4.74
CA PHE A 8 9.62 -3.39 -3.70
C PHE A 8 10.06 -3.98 -2.36
N ASP A 9 11.35 -3.87 -2.09
CA ASP A 9 12.00 -4.49 -0.92
C ASP A 9 11.43 -4.03 0.42
N TRP A 10 11.12 -2.74 0.54
CA TRP A 10 10.57 -2.18 1.77
C TRP A 10 9.26 -2.86 2.19
N TRP A 11 8.40 -3.15 1.22
CA TRP A 11 7.15 -3.89 1.43
C TRP A 11 7.36 -5.42 1.41
N GLY A 12 8.54 -5.91 1.02
CA GLY A 12 8.82 -7.33 0.86
C GLY A 12 7.97 -8.00 -0.21
N VAL A 13 7.67 -7.30 -1.32
CA VAL A 13 6.85 -7.83 -2.43
C VAL A 13 7.53 -7.66 -3.78
N THR A 14 7.09 -8.47 -4.75
CA THR A 14 7.44 -8.30 -6.17
C THR A 14 6.15 -8.15 -6.95
N LEU A 15 5.96 -7.00 -7.59
CA LEU A 15 4.81 -6.72 -8.44
C LEU A 15 5.09 -7.22 -9.85
N THR A 16 4.15 -7.98 -10.41
CA THR A 16 4.26 -8.52 -11.77
C THR A 16 3.00 -8.18 -12.56
N GLY A 17 3.13 -7.96 -13.87
CA GLY A 17 1.98 -7.78 -14.75
C GLY A 17 2.17 -6.70 -15.80
N LYS A 18 1.10 -6.01 -16.18
CA LYS A 18 1.15 -4.99 -17.23
C LYS A 18 1.83 -3.73 -16.72
N TYR A 19 2.79 -3.23 -17.52
CA TYR A 19 3.70 -2.15 -17.12
C TYR A 19 3.00 -0.95 -16.49
N LYS A 20 1.92 -0.45 -17.11
CA LYS A 20 1.20 0.72 -16.58
C LYS A 20 0.61 0.42 -15.20
N THR A 21 -0.09 -0.70 -15.03
CA THR A 21 -0.71 -1.09 -13.75
C THR A 21 0.35 -1.31 -12.66
N VAL A 22 1.43 -2.03 -12.98
CA VAL A 22 2.55 -2.27 -12.05
C VAL A 22 3.15 -0.94 -11.59
N LYS A 23 3.45 -0.04 -12.53
CA LYS A 23 4.05 1.26 -12.21
C LYS A 23 3.13 2.14 -11.36
N THR A 24 1.84 2.20 -11.69
CA THR A 24 0.87 2.98 -10.92
C THR A 24 0.74 2.42 -9.50
N LEU A 25 0.64 1.10 -9.32
CA LEU A 25 0.57 0.52 -7.98
C LEU A 25 1.86 0.73 -7.18
N TYR A 26 3.02 0.60 -7.82
CA TYR A 26 4.31 0.90 -7.20
C TYR A 26 4.34 2.33 -6.63
N GLN A 27 3.87 3.31 -7.41
CA GLN A 27 3.81 4.71 -6.96
C GLN A 27 2.91 4.89 -5.73
N LEU A 28 1.74 4.26 -5.69
CA LEU A 28 0.88 4.33 -4.50
C LEU A 28 1.53 3.70 -3.27
N MET A 29 2.22 2.57 -3.45
CA MET A 29 2.94 1.90 -2.37
C MET A 29 4.11 2.75 -1.85
N ASP A 30 4.76 3.51 -2.73
CA ASP A 30 5.86 4.42 -2.37
C ASP A 30 5.36 5.67 -1.60
N ILE A 31 4.20 6.19 -1.99
CA ILE A 31 3.49 7.23 -1.23
C ILE A 31 3.13 6.72 0.16
N ASN A 32 2.58 5.50 0.28
CA ASN A 32 2.22 4.94 1.58
C ASN A 32 3.44 4.66 2.47
N LYS A 33 4.57 4.24 1.88
CA LYS A 33 5.85 4.18 2.60
C LYS A 33 6.21 5.57 3.15
N THR A 34 6.15 6.59 2.30
CA THR A 34 6.48 7.97 2.69
C THR A 34 5.56 8.47 3.81
N LEU A 35 4.27 8.16 3.75
CA LEU A 35 3.32 8.48 4.83
C LEU A 35 3.74 7.84 6.16
N PHE A 36 4.12 6.56 6.17
CA PHE A 36 4.63 5.91 7.38
C PHE A 36 5.88 6.61 7.93
N GLU A 37 6.86 6.87 7.06
CA GLU A 37 8.13 7.48 7.47
C GLU A 37 7.93 8.90 8.00
N ASN A 38 7.06 9.70 7.36
CA ASN A 38 6.80 11.09 7.73
C ASN A 38 5.91 11.22 8.98
N LEU A 39 4.86 10.38 9.08
CA LEU A 39 3.94 10.39 10.23
C LEU A 39 4.68 10.13 11.55
N TYR A 40 5.63 9.19 11.53
CA TYR A 40 6.36 8.79 12.73
C TYR A 40 7.77 9.38 12.83
N LYS A 41 8.27 10.01 11.76
CA LYS A 41 9.65 10.49 11.64
C LYS A 41 10.69 9.39 11.89
N VAL A 42 10.37 8.18 11.43
CA VAL A 42 11.20 6.98 11.60
C VAL A 42 11.46 6.38 10.22
N GLN A 43 12.74 6.19 9.89
CA GLN A 43 13.16 5.43 8.72
C GLN A 43 13.46 3.98 9.11
N ALA A 44 13.16 3.06 8.19
CA ALA A 44 13.42 1.64 8.34
C ALA A 44 13.64 1.00 6.97
N ASP A 45 14.36 -0.11 6.94
CA ASP A 45 14.65 -0.84 5.70
C ASP A 45 13.46 -1.67 5.23
N SER A 46 12.49 -1.94 6.13
CA SER A 46 11.23 -2.64 5.84
C SER A 46 10.05 -2.13 6.67
N ILE A 47 8.83 -2.41 6.20
CA ILE A 47 7.60 -2.17 6.96
C ILE A 47 7.58 -2.96 8.28
N GLU A 48 8.05 -4.21 8.30
CA GLU A 48 8.13 -5.00 9.52
C GLU A 48 9.05 -4.36 10.56
N GLU A 49 10.22 -3.90 10.13
CA GLU A 49 11.15 -3.20 11.02
C GLU A 49 10.55 -1.89 11.54
N LEU A 50 9.89 -1.11 10.66
CA LEU A 50 9.19 0.11 11.06
C LEU A 50 8.15 -0.20 12.13
N VAL A 51 7.25 -1.16 11.90
CA VAL A 51 6.19 -1.49 12.86
C VAL A 51 6.76 -1.96 14.20
N ASN A 52 7.81 -2.79 14.18
CA ASN A 52 8.48 -3.24 15.42
C ASN A 52 9.09 -2.07 16.20
N LYS A 53 9.82 -1.17 15.52
CA LYS A 53 10.38 0.04 16.13
C LYS A 53 9.29 0.90 16.78
N LEU A 54 8.17 1.10 16.08
CA LEU A 54 7.07 1.91 16.58
C LEU A 54 6.36 1.26 17.76
N TYR A 55 6.21 -0.07 17.77
CA TYR A 55 5.53 -0.79 18.85
C TYR A 55 6.25 -0.66 20.20
N GLU A 56 7.59 -0.58 20.18
CA GLU A 56 8.42 -0.38 21.36
C GLU A 56 8.45 1.08 21.83
N GLN A 57 8.35 2.03 20.91
CA GLN A 57 8.58 3.46 21.19
C GLN A 57 7.31 4.26 21.47
N PHE A 58 6.14 3.82 20.96
CA PHE A 58 4.93 4.63 20.98
C PHE A 58 3.90 4.16 22.04
N PRO A 59 3.06 5.09 22.54
CA PRO A 59 2.06 4.82 23.56
C PRO A 59 0.95 3.84 23.12
N GLU A 60 0.24 3.27 24.10
CA GLU A 60 -0.75 2.20 23.90
C GLU A 60 -1.87 2.56 22.91
N TYR A 61 -2.26 3.84 22.83
CA TYR A 61 -3.29 4.27 21.86
C TYR A 61 -2.83 4.07 20.42
N GLU A 62 -1.54 4.24 20.13
CA GLU A 62 -0.96 4.06 18.79
C GLU A 62 -0.84 2.57 18.44
N LYS A 63 -0.62 1.72 19.45
CA LYS A 63 -0.47 0.27 19.26
C LYS A 63 -1.70 -0.37 18.63
N LYS A 64 -2.89 0.21 18.76
CA LYS A 64 -4.09 -0.26 18.05
C LYS A 64 -3.94 -0.13 16.54
N PHE A 65 -3.45 1.01 16.07
CA PHE A 65 -3.17 1.24 14.65
C PHE A 65 -2.04 0.33 14.16
N LEU A 66 -0.94 0.24 14.91
CA LEU A 66 0.19 -0.63 14.54
C LEU A 66 -0.21 -2.11 14.51
N LYS A 67 -1.05 -2.56 15.44
CA LYS A 67 -1.62 -3.91 15.44
C LYS A 67 -2.45 -4.16 14.19
N PHE A 68 -3.31 -3.21 13.80
CA PHE A 68 -4.06 -3.30 12.55
C PHE A 68 -3.12 -3.45 11.34
N VAL A 69 -2.07 -2.63 11.24
CA VAL A 69 -1.08 -2.71 10.15
C VAL A 69 -0.43 -4.10 10.10
N SER A 70 0.05 -4.60 11.24
CA SER A 70 0.65 -5.95 11.35
C SER A 70 -0.31 -7.06 10.92
N GLU A 71 -1.59 -6.96 11.29
CA GLU A 71 -2.62 -7.95 10.94
C GLU A 71 -3.00 -7.91 9.46
N GLN A 72 -3.01 -6.73 8.84
CA GLN A 72 -3.36 -6.56 7.42
C GLN A 72 -2.19 -6.79 6.47
N LEU A 73 -0.95 -6.63 6.93
CA LEU A 73 0.23 -6.76 6.08
C LEU A 73 0.30 -8.11 5.35
N PRO A 74 0.06 -9.29 5.97
CA PRO A 74 0.02 -10.55 5.25
C PRO A 74 -1.08 -10.62 4.18
N ASN A 75 -2.24 -9.99 4.41
CA ASN A 75 -3.34 -9.96 3.45
C ASN A 75 -2.99 -9.09 2.24
N LEU A 76 -2.39 -7.93 2.47
CA LEU A 76 -1.86 -7.07 1.40
C LEU A 76 -0.81 -7.83 0.58
N LYS A 77 0.19 -8.44 1.22
CA LYS A 77 1.22 -9.20 0.49
C LYS A 77 0.62 -10.32 -0.36
N ARG A 78 -0.39 -11.03 0.16
CA ARG A 78 -1.09 -12.09 -0.56
C ARG A 78 -1.84 -11.57 -1.79
N CYS A 79 -2.51 -10.41 -1.70
CA CYS A 79 -3.24 -9.87 -2.86
C CYS A 79 -2.28 -9.38 -3.97
N LEU A 80 -1.07 -8.95 -3.60
CA LEU A 80 -0.05 -8.45 -4.52
C LEU A 80 0.74 -9.55 -5.26
N GLN A 81 0.55 -10.83 -4.92
CA GLN A 81 1.17 -11.97 -5.61
C GLN A 81 0.52 -12.29 -6.98
N PHE A 82 -0.55 -11.58 -7.34
CA PHE A 82 -1.27 -11.78 -8.60
C PHE A 82 -0.61 -11.00 -9.77
N GLU A 83 -0.68 -11.56 -10.99
CA GLU A 83 -0.22 -10.84 -12.18
C GLU A 83 -1.22 -9.73 -12.52
N LEU A 84 -0.80 -8.47 -12.33
CA LEU A 84 -1.63 -7.29 -12.49
C LEU A 84 -2.05 -7.10 -13.96
N PRO A 85 -3.35 -7.13 -14.27
CA PRO A 85 -3.84 -7.00 -15.63
C PRO A 85 -3.77 -5.55 -16.08
N TYR A 86 -3.89 -5.33 -17.39
CA TYR A 86 -4.15 -3.99 -17.89
C TYR A 86 -5.66 -3.78 -17.85
N ASN A 87 -6.10 -2.89 -16.99
CA ASN A 87 -7.49 -2.48 -16.89
C ASN A 87 -7.53 -0.99 -16.59
N SER A 88 -8.23 -0.22 -17.42
CA SER A 88 -8.29 1.25 -17.26
C SER A 88 -8.96 1.67 -15.96
N GLN A 89 -10.01 0.96 -15.55
CA GLN A 89 -10.73 1.25 -14.31
C GLN A 89 -9.87 0.94 -13.09
N LEU A 90 -9.15 -0.19 -13.07
CA LEU A 90 -8.16 -0.51 -12.04
C LEU A 90 -7.10 0.60 -11.93
N ILE A 91 -6.52 1.00 -13.05
CA ILE A 91 -5.49 2.04 -13.09
C ILE A 91 -6.05 3.36 -12.56
N SER A 92 -7.23 3.77 -13.01
CA SER A 92 -7.86 5.00 -12.53
C SER A 92 -8.24 4.96 -11.06
N SER A 93 -8.65 3.81 -10.52
CA SER A 93 -8.87 3.64 -9.08
C SER A 93 -7.57 3.83 -8.28
N ILE A 94 -6.45 3.27 -8.75
CA ILE A 94 -5.15 3.45 -8.09
C ILE A 94 -4.68 4.91 -8.24
N GLU A 95 -4.86 5.54 -9.41
CA GLU A 95 -4.55 6.96 -9.63
C GLU A 95 -5.35 7.88 -8.70
N TYR A 96 -6.60 7.52 -8.38
CA TYR A 96 -7.41 8.24 -7.41
C TYR A 96 -6.87 8.12 -5.99
N GLU A 97 -6.47 6.91 -5.54
CA GLU A 97 -5.81 6.77 -4.23
C GLU A 97 -4.49 7.54 -4.19
N ILE A 98 -3.72 7.57 -5.27
CA ILE A 98 -2.49 8.37 -5.37
C ILE A 98 -2.79 9.86 -5.16
N PHE A 99 -3.85 10.37 -5.78
CA PHE A 99 -4.24 11.77 -5.64
C PHE A 99 -4.58 12.11 -4.18
N ILE A 100 -5.34 11.25 -3.50
CA ILE A 100 -5.70 11.45 -2.10
C ILE A 100 -4.46 11.33 -1.20
N SER A 101 -3.79 10.17 -1.21
CA SER A 101 -2.67 9.91 -0.30
C SER A 101 -1.46 10.79 -0.55
N GLY A 102 -1.26 11.24 -1.81
CA GLY A 102 -0.19 12.16 -2.17
C GLY A 102 -0.31 13.52 -1.50
N ALA A 103 -1.55 14.01 -1.30
CA ALA A 103 -1.80 15.28 -0.64
C ALA A 103 -1.41 15.27 0.84
N GLU A 104 -1.47 14.11 1.49
CA GLU A 104 -1.20 13.96 2.92
C GLU A 104 0.27 13.63 3.25
N THR A 105 1.15 13.60 2.24
CA THR A 105 2.56 13.17 2.42
C THR A 105 3.38 14.09 3.32
N ASP A 106 3.02 15.37 3.43
CA ASP A 106 3.68 16.28 4.37
C ASP A 106 3.27 16.05 5.84
N CYS A 107 2.22 15.25 6.05
CA CYS A 107 1.64 14.93 7.36
C CYS A 107 1.29 16.20 8.16
N GLU A 108 0.82 17.27 7.51
CA GLU A 108 0.32 18.47 8.20
C GLU A 108 -0.77 18.08 9.22
N TYR A 109 -1.62 17.13 8.85
CA TYR A 109 -2.64 16.53 9.69
C TYR A 109 -2.37 15.02 9.90
N PRO A 110 -1.73 14.63 11.03
CA PRO A 110 -1.37 13.24 11.31
C PRO A 110 -2.54 12.25 11.34
N TYR A 111 -3.77 12.72 11.53
CA TYR A 111 -4.96 11.87 11.48
C TYR A 111 -5.30 11.51 10.03
N ASP A 112 -5.25 12.46 9.11
CA ASP A 112 -5.56 12.24 7.69
C ASP A 112 -4.51 11.35 7.02
N ALA A 113 -3.23 11.51 7.40
CA ALA A 113 -2.17 10.59 7.00
C ALA A 113 -2.41 9.15 7.48
N ARG A 114 -2.89 8.96 8.72
CA ARG A 114 -3.27 7.62 9.23
C ARG A 114 -4.44 7.05 8.47
N ASP A 115 -5.46 7.86 8.20
CA ASP A 115 -6.65 7.43 7.47
C ASP A 115 -6.30 7.01 6.04
N CYS A 116 -5.36 7.70 5.38
CA CYS A 116 -4.81 7.27 4.09
C CYS A 116 -4.15 5.90 4.17
N ILE A 117 -3.33 5.64 5.20
CA ILE A 117 -2.70 4.33 5.40
C ILE A 117 -3.76 3.24 5.64
N ILE A 118 -4.75 3.49 6.50
CA ILE A 118 -5.84 2.54 6.77
C ILE A 118 -6.59 2.23 5.47
N THR A 119 -6.93 3.27 4.72
CA THR A 119 -7.64 3.17 3.45
C THR A 119 -6.85 2.35 2.44
N PHE A 120 -5.52 2.53 2.36
CA PHE A 120 -4.65 1.72 1.51
C PHE A 120 -4.74 0.22 1.84
N PHE A 121 -4.63 -0.16 3.13
CA PHE A 121 -4.71 -1.56 3.55
C PHE A 121 -6.09 -2.19 3.30
N GLN A 122 -7.16 -1.39 3.29
CA GLN A 122 -8.52 -1.86 3.05
C GLN A 122 -8.86 -1.93 1.56
N ARG A 123 -8.61 -0.83 0.83
CA ARG A 123 -9.09 -0.66 -0.56
C ARG A 123 -8.23 -1.37 -1.59
N ILE A 124 -6.92 -1.49 -1.41
CA ILE A 124 -6.09 -2.16 -2.43
C ILE A 124 -6.43 -3.63 -2.58
N PRO A 125 -6.57 -4.42 -1.51
CA PRO A 125 -7.09 -5.77 -1.62
C PRO A 125 -8.48 -5.85 -2.28
N GLU A 126 -9.39 -4.93 -1.96
CA GLU A 126 -10.75 -4.88 -2.53
C GLU A 126 -10.74 -4.58 -4.04
N ILE A 127 -10.00 -3.54 -4.43
CA ILE A 127 -9.85 -3.12 -5.83
C ILE A 127 -9.23 -4.27 -6.62
N ILE A 128 -8.08 -4.81 -6.18
CA ILE A 128 -7.40 -5.90 -6.88
C ILE A 128 -8.26 -7.18 -6.91
N GLY A 129 -8.90 -7.51 -5.78
CA GLY A 129 -9.78 -8.67 -5.64
C GLY A 129 -10.95 -8.64 -6.63
N SER A 130 -11.61 -7.49 -6.76
CA SER A 130 -12.71 -7.29 -7.71
C SER A 130 -12.32 -7.60 -9.16
N TYR A 131 -11.10 -7.24 -9.56
CA TYR A 131 -10.63 -7.58 -10.91
C TYR A 131 -10.15 -9.03 -11.03
N LYS A 132 -9.68 -9.67 -9.97
CA LYS A 132 -9.34 -11.10 -9.98
C LYS A 132 -10.59 -11.96 -10.23
N GLU A 133 -11.71 -11.63 -9.58
CA GLU A 133 -12.97 -12.35 -9.73
C GLU A 133 -13.60 -12.13 -11.11
N GLY A 134 -13.51 -10.90 -11.65
CA GLY A 134 -13.98 -10.56 -12.99
C GLY A 134 -13.32 -11.35 -14.13
N PHE A 135 -12.08 -11.82 -13.95
CA PHE A 135 -11.38 -12.68 -14.93
C PHE A 135 -11.69 -14.17 -14.79
N SER A 136 -12.36 -14.60 -13.71
CA SER A 136 -12.73 -16.01 -13.48
C SER A 136 -14.14 -16.37 -13.97
N ALA A 137 -14.90 -15.37 -14.44
CA ALA A 137 -16.26 -15.52 -14.95
C ALA A 137 -16.35 -15.57 -16.49
N GLU A 138 -15.21 -15.73 -17.19
CA GLU A 138 -15.13 -15.99 -18.63
C GLU A 138 -14.60 -17.40 -18.93
#